data_AF-A0A4Q2XSV7-F1
#
_entry.id   AF-A0A4Q2XSV7-F1
#
_cell.length_a   1.000
_cell.length_b   1.000
_cell.length_c   1.000
_cell.angle_alpha   90.00
_cell.angle_beta   90.00
_cell.angle_gamma   90.00
#
_symmetry.space_group_name_H-M   'P 1'
#
loop_
_entity.id
_entity.type
_entity.pdbx_description
1 polymer ?
#
loop_
_entity_poly.entity_id
_entity_poly.type
_entity_poly.pdbx_seq_one_letter_code
_entity_poly.pdbx_strand_id
1 'polypeptide(L)'
;MKPKFLSFTAVLSLVTLVVSPHLQAASESWKEDIDGFWDDTTYWAGGTIPGSVGGTTSTNVATFEVALTQNRDVYADPDRNIGGLTFSNTSGFGYIISGGPLKLSNGGIVQL
;
A
#
# COMPACT_ATOMS: atom_id res chain seq x y z
N MET A 1 -28.23 59.96 30.46
CA MET A 1 -27.74 59.25 29.26
C MET A 1 -26.62 58.31 29.68
N LYS A 2 -26.70 57.01 29.33
CA LYS A 2 -25.64 56.00 29.54
C LYS A 2 -24.63 56.07 28.37
N PRO A 3 -23.37 55.66 28.60
CA PRO A 3 -22.83 54.61 27.74
C PRO A 3 -22.15 53.46 28.53
N LYS A 4 -22.45 52.24 28.08
CA LYS A 4 -21.74 50.98 28.40
C LYS A 4 -20.48 50.92 27.54
N PHE A 5 -19.39 50.34 28.03
CA PHE A 5 -18.35 49.78 27.15
C PHE A 5 -17.89 48.39 27.63
N LEU A 6 -17.81 47.51 26.64
CA LEU A 6 -17.74 46.06 26.69
C LEU A 6 -16.35 45.54 27.08
N SER A 7 -16.32 44.43 27.83
CA SER A 7 -15.18 43.53 27.93
C SER A 7 -14.82 42.95 26.56
N PHE A 8 -13.53 42.93 26.22
CA PHE A 8 -13.00 42.22 25.05
C PHE A 8 -11.97 41.19 25.51
N THR A 9 -12.43 39.96 25.77
CA THR A 9 -11.54 38.81 25.91
C THR A 9 -11.25 38.29 24.50
N ALA A 10 -10.05 38.52 23.99
CA ALA A 10 -9.62 37.94 22.72
C ALA A 10 -9.24 36.48 22.93
N VAL A 11 -10.03 35.55 22.38
CA VAL A 11 -9.68 34.13 22.29
C VAL A 11 -8.99 33.92 20.95
N LEU A 12 -7.69 33.62 20.97
CA LEU A 12 -6.89 33.29 19.80
C LEU A 12 -7.00 31.77 19.55
N SER A 13 -7.84 31.36 18.60
CA SER A 13 -7.97 29.96 18.21
C SER A 13 -6.79 29.55 17.31
N LEU A 14 -5.94 28.65 17.81
CA LEU A 14 -4.89 28.00 17.05
C LEU A 14 -5.51 26.91 16.14
N VAL A 15 -5.54 27.16 14.83
CA VAL A 15 -5.94 26.15 13.85
C VAL A 15 -4.74 25.23 13.59
N THR A 16 -4.71 24.07 14.25
CA THR A 16 -3.75 23.01 13.92
C THR A 16 -4.20 22.33 12.63
N LEU A 17 -3.50 22.61 11.53
CA LEU A 17 -3.64 21.88 10.27
C LEU A 17 -3.14 20.45 10.50
N VAL A 18 -4.07 19.52 10.69
CA VAL A 18 -3.75 18.08 10.75
C VAL A 18 -3.47 17.65 9.31
N VAL A 19 -2.20 17.72 8.91
CA VAL A 19 -1.74 17.07 7.68
C VAL A 19 -1.73 15.58 7.98
N SER A 20 -2.79 14.88 7.59
CA SER A 20 -2.77 13.42 7.55
C SER A 20 -1.67 13.01 6.58
N PRO A 21 -0.62 12.26 7.01
CA PRO A 21 0.28 11.65 6.05
C PRO A 21 -0.56 10.63 5.28
N HIS A 22 -0.90 10.95 4.04
CA HIS A 22 -1.25 9.90 3.08
C HIS A 22 0.01 9.05 2.95
N LEU A 23 0.05 7.89 3.61
CA LEU A 23 0.99 6.84 3.27
C LEU A 23 0.70 6.48 1.82
N GLN A 24 1.44 7.09 0.90
CA GLN A 24 1.52 6.54 -0.44
C GLN A 24 2.16 5.18 -0.28
N ALA A 25 1.46 4.15 -0.74
CA ALA A 25 2.05 2.82 -0.86
C ALA A 25 3.43 2.93 -1.49
N ALA A 26 4.44 2.40 -0.82
CA ALA A 26 5.77 2.27 -1.38
C ALA A 26 5.86 0.95 -2.15
N SER A 27 6.95 0.75 -2.91
CA SER A 27 7.31 -0.60 -3.32
C SER A 27 7.68 -1.41 -2.08
N GLU A 28 7.27 -2.67 -2.02
CA GLU A 28 7.39 -3.50 -0.81
C GLU A 28 7.61 -4.97 -1.16
N SER A 29 8.19 -5.70 -0.21
CA SER A 29 8.44 -7.14 -0.33
C SER A 29 7.43 -7.95 0.46
N TRP A 30 6.91 -9.01 -0.15
CA TRP A 30 6.19 -10.08 0.54
C TRP A 30 7.17 -10.81 1.45
N LYS A 31 6.89 -10.86 2.76
CA LYS A 31 7.87 -11.32 3.76
C LYS A 31 7.62 -12.70 4.36
N GLU A 32 6.50 -13.34 4.02
CA GLU A 32 6.10 -14.62 4.61
C GLU A 32 6.10 -15.77 3.59
N ASP A 33 6.49 -16.97 4.04
CA ASP A 33 6.27 -18.23 3.31
C ASP A 33 4.87 -18.77 3.64
N ILE A 34 3.83 -18.10 3.15
CA ILE A 34 2.44 -18.38 3.46
C ILE A 34 1.52 -18.07 2.26
N ASP A 35 0.37 -18.75 2.23
CA ASP A 35 -0.77 -18.31 1.42
C ASP A 35 -1.40 -17.09 2.08
N GLY A 36 -1.83 -16.09 1.32
CA GLY A 36 -2.30 -14.87 1.94
C GLY A 36 -2.95 -13.87 0.98
N PHE A 37 -3.65 -12.91 1.57
CA PHE A 37 -4.23 -11.81 0.83
C PHE A 37 -3.22 -10.69 0.62
N TRP A 38 -3.20 -10.13 -0.59
CA TRP A 38 -2.34 -9.01 -0.94
C TRP A 38 -2.64 -7.76 -0.10
N ASP A 39 -3.89 -7.55 0.31
CA ASP A 39 -4.30 -6.38 1.10
C ASP A 39 -4.01 -6.51 2.61
N ASP A 40 -3.42 -7.62 3.05
CA ASP A 40 -2.98 -7.78 4.43
C ASP A 40 -1.60 -7.13 4.64
N THR A 41 -1.61 -5.96 5.29
CA THR A 41 -0.38 -5.21 5.64
C THR A 41 0.62 -6.05 6.45
N THR A 42 0.17 -7.08 7.17
CA THR A 42 1.06 -7.90 7.99
C THR A 42 1.97 -8.79 7.17
N TYR A 43 1.65 -9.08 5.90
CA TYR A 43 2.48 -9.90 5.00
C TYR A 43 3.51 -9.09 4.19
N TRP A 44 3.47 -7.76 4.28
CA TRP A 44 4.47 -6.88 3.66
C TRP A 44 5.53 -6.44 4.66
N ALA A 45 6.78 -6.35 4.22
CA ALA A 45 7.92 -6.03 5.08
C ALA A 45 7.77 -4.69 5.81
N GLY A 46 7.42 -3.62 5.09
CA GLY A 46 7.23 -2.28 5.66
C GLY A 46 5.85 -2.01 6.27
N GLY A 47 4.94 -3.00 6.30
CA GLY A 47 3.58 -2.81 6.79
C GLY A 47 2.71 -1.94 5.87
N THR A 48 3.14 -1.73 4.62
CA THR A 48 2.38 -1.01 3.59
C THR A 48 2.11 -1.92 2.41
N ILE A 49 0.98 -1.73 1.73
CA ILE A 49 0.59 -2.57 0.59
C ILE A 49 1.04 -1.88 -0.69
N PRO A 50 1.94 -2.46 -1.49
CA PRO A 50 2.43 -1.83 -2.71
C PRO A 50 1.31 -1.69 -3.74
N GLY A 51 1.22 -0.51 -4.37
CA GLY A 51 0.19 -0.17 -5.36
C GLY A 51 -0.87 0.81 -4.84
N SER A 52 -1.78 1.26 -5.70
CA SER A 52 -2.81 2.27 -5.36
C SER A 52 -4.22 1.78 -5.66
N VAL A 53 -5.15 2.02 -4.72
CA VAL A 53 -6.60 1.86 -4.89
C VAL A 53 -7.31 3.17 -5.23
N GLY A 54 -6.62 4.32 -5.08
CA GLY A 54 -7.20 5.66 -5.24
C GLY A 54 -7.03 6.26 -6.65
N GLY A 55 -6.36 5.56 -7.57
CA GLY A 55 -6.09 6.03 -8.92
C GLY A 55 -5.85 4.88 -9.89
N THR A 56 -5.69 5.19 -11.18
CA THR A 56 -5.50 4.20 -12.26
C THR A 56 -4.03 3.89 -12.56
N THR A 57 -3.10 4.50 -11.82
CA THR A 57 -1.67 4.34 -12.01
C THR A 57 -0.95 4.22 -10.68
N SER A 58 0.12 3.44 -10.67
CA SER A 58 1.11 3.32 -9.61
C SER A 58 2.46 2.99 -10.23
N THR A 59 3.54 3.48 -9.62
CA THR A 59 4.92 3.10 -9.95
C THR A 59 5.49 2.09 -8.95
N ASN A 60 4.67 1.61 -8.01
CA ASN A 60 5.13 0.71 -6.95
C ASN A 60 5.34 -0.70 -7.49
N VAL A 61 6.34 -1.37 -6.95
CA VAL A 61 6.68 -2.75 -7.30
C VAL A 61 6.43 -3.63 -6.08
N ALA A 62 5.75 -4.75 -6.28
CA ALA A 62 5.68 -5.81 -5.29
C ALA A 62 6.78 -6.85 -5.56
N THR A 63 7.60 -7.11 -4.55
CA THR A 63 8.74 -8.02 -4.65
C THR A 63 8.45 -9.32 -3.90
N PHE A 64 8.73 -10.45 -4.55
CA PHE A 64 8.51 -11.80 -4.06
C PHE A 64 9.84 -12.55 -4.05
N GLU A 65 10.53 -12.52 -2.91
CA GLU A 65 11.91 -12.99 -2.79
C GLU A 65 12.12 -14.08 -1.73
N VAL A 66 11.09 -14.39 -0.93
CA VAL A 66 11.21 -15.39 0.15
C VAL A 66 11.39 -16.78 -0.45
N ALA A 67 12.39 -17.52 0.04
CA ALA A 67 12.57 -18.91 -0.29
C ALA A 67 11.39 -19.74 0.26
N LEU A 68 10.66 -20.40 -0.63
CA LEU A 68 9.42 -21.08 -0.30
C LEU A 68 9.65 -22.55 0.06
N THR A 69 8.81 -23.08 0.94
CA THR A 69 8.76 -24.52 1.28
C THR A 69 7.71 -25.31 0.51
N GLN A 70 6.79 -24.62 -0.17
CA GLN A 70 5.76 -25.15 -1.07
C GLN A 70 5.26 -24.02 -2.00
N ASN A 71 4.43 -24.34 -2.99
CA ASN A 71 3.76 -23.29 -3.77
C ASN A 71 2.84 -22.46 -2.85
N ARG A 72 2.83 -21.14 -3.08
CA ARG A 72 2.03 -20.20 -2.28
C ARG A 72 1.01 -19.44 -3.12
N ASP A 73 -0.24 -19.46 -2.68
CA ASP A 73 -1.31 -18.67 -3.26
C ASP A 73 -1.34 -17.27 -2.63
N VAL A 74 -1.05 -16.25 -3.43
CA VAL A 74 -1.21 -14.85 -3.05
C VAL A 74 -2.45 -14.31 -3.77
N TYR A 75 -3.50 -14.05 -2.99
CA TYR A 75 -4.76 -13.54 -3.51
C TYR A 75 -4.62 -12.05 -3.82
N ALA A 76 -4.62 -11.70 -5.10
CA ALA A 76 -4.49 -10.33 -5.58
C ALA A 76 -5.63 -9.44 -5.07
N ASP A 77 -5.30 -8.19 -4.75
CA ASP A 77 -6.27 -7.13 -4.49
C ASP A 77 -6.81 -6.62 -5.84
N PRO A 78 -8.05 -6.95 -6.23
CA PRO A 78 -8.57 -6.65 -7.56
C PRO A 78 -8.78 -5.15 -7.78
N ASP A 79 -8.75 -4.32 -6.73
CA ASP A 79 -8.96 -2.88 -6.80
C ASP A 79 -7.65 -2.08 -6.88
N ARG A 80 -6.52 -2.76 -6.80
CA ARG A 80 -5.20 -2.13 -6.72
C ARG A 80 -4.46 -2.12 -8.04
N ASN A 81 -4.09 -0.92 -8.50
CA ASN A 81 -3.15 -0.74 -9.60
C ASN A 81 -1.72 -0.85 -9.07
N ILE A 82 -0.90 -1.71 -9.69
CA ILE A 82 0.52 -1.89 -9.37
C ILE A 82 1.39 -1.41 -10.53
N GLY A 83 2.59 -0.91 -10.23
CA GLY A 83 3.59 -0.54 -11.23
C GLY A 83 4.42 -1.72 -11.72
N GLY A 84 4.55 -2.78 -10.92
CA GLY A 84 5.23 -3.99 -11.35
C GLY A 84 5.27 -5.11 -10.32
N LEU A 85 5.77 -6.24 -10.80
CA LEU A 85 6.03 -7.44 -10.05
C LEU A 85 7.48 -7.85 -10.25
N THR A 86 8.16 -8.25 -9.18
CA THR A 86 9.48 -8.88 -9.27
C THR A 86 9.46 -10.17 -8.47
N PHE A 87 9.79 -11.27 -9.13
CA PHE A 87 9.97 -12.58 -8.51
C PHE A 87 11.47 -12.90 -8.51
N SER A 88 12.04 -13.13 -7.35
CA SER A 88 13.47 -13.44 -7.18
C SER A 88 13.70 -14.57 -6.18
N ASN A 89 12.64 -15.32 -5.83
CA ASN A 89 12.76 -16.47 -4.96
C ASN A 89 13.62 -17.56 -5.63
N THR A 90 14.48 -18.21 -4.85
CA THR A 90 15.45 -19.19 -5.37
C THR A 90 15.03 -20.65 -5.15
N SER A 91 13.86 -20.88 -4.54
CA SER A 91 13.33 -22.23 -4.28
C SER A 91 12.78 -22.88 -5.55
N GLY A 92 12.62 -24.21 -5.54
CA GLY A 92 11.94 -24.95 -6.62
C GLY A 92 10.40 -24.77 -6.65
N PHE A 93 9.85 -24.00 -5.72
CA PHE A 93 8.43 -23.64 -5.63
C PHE A 93 8.21 -22.20 -6.08
N GLY A 94 6.98 -21.85 -6.46
CA GLY A 94 6.62 -20.52 -6.94
C GLY A 94 5.41 -19.90 -6.23
N TYR A 95 5.26 -18.60 -6.44
CA TYR A 95 4.06 -17.86 -6.08
C TYR A 95 3.01 -17.99 -7.18
N ILE A 96 1.78 -18.26 -6.78
CA ILE A 96 0.59 -18.28 -7.62
C ILE A 96 -0.19 -17.03 -7.27
N ILE A 97 -0.24 -16.07 -8.20
CA ILE A 97 -1.07 -14.87 -8.02
C ILE A 97 -2.49 -15.23 -8.50
N SER A 98 -3.44 -15.28 -7.57
CA SER A 98 -4.82 -15.74 -7.81
C SER A 98 -5.86 -14.77 -7.24
N GLY A 99 -7.14 -15.15 -7.19
CA GLY A 99 -8.20 -14.34 -6.55
C GLY A 99 -8.83 -13.22 -7.40
N GLY A 100 -8.26 -12.87 -8.56
CA GLY A 100 -8.84 -11.87 -9.46
C GLY A 100 -7.86 -11.35 -10.51
N PRO A 101 -8.28 -10.43 -11.39
CA PRO A 101 -7.38 -9.79 -12.34
C PRO A 101 -6.40 -8.86 -11.60
N LEU A 102 -5.12 -8.99 -11.92
CA LEU A 102 -4.11 -8.03 -11.50
C LEU A 102 -4.21 -6.78 -12.40
N LYS A 103 -4.37 -5.59 -11.79
CA LYS A 103 -4.35 -4.32 -12.53
C LYS A 103 -2.92 -3.79 -12.61
N LEU A 104 -2.29 -3.98 -13.77
CA LEU A 104 -0.95 -3.44 -14.05
C LEU A 104 -1.07 -2.04 -14.66
N SER A 105 -0.34 -1.08 -14.11
CA SER A 105 -0.27 0.28 -14.61
C SER A 105 0.40 0.30 -15.99
N ASN A 106 0.09 1.30 -16.82
CA ASN A 106 0.71 1.42 -18.14
C ASN A 106 2.25 1.47 -18.03
N GLY A 107 2.93 0.63 -18.81
CA GLY A 107 4.39 0.46 -18.75
C GLY A 107 4.88 -0.40 -17.57
N GLY A 108 3.97 -0.98 -16.79
CA GLY A 108 4.34 -1.88 -15.72
C GLY A 108 4.96 -3.18 -16.22
N ILE A 109 5.83 -3.75 -15.38
CA ILE A 109 6.64 -4.92 -15.74
C ILE A 109 6.40 -6.08 -14.78
N VAL A 110 6.44 -7.30 -15.32
CA VAL A 110 6.57 -8.53 -14.54
C VAL A 110 7.96 -9.08 -14.83
N GLN A 111 8.80 -9.09 -13.80
CA GLN A 111 10.17 -9.57 -13.87
C GLN A 111 10.29 -10.89 -13.10
N LEU A 112 11.02 -11.84 -13.70
CA LEU A 112 11.32 -13.17 -13.18
C LEU A 112 12.83 -13.35 -12.99
#